data_AF-A0A0F1A0P8-F1
#
_entry.id   AF-A0A0F1A0P8-F1
#
_cell.length_a   1.000
_cell.length_b   1.000
_cell.length_c   1.000
_cell.angle_alpha   90.00
_cell.angle_beta   90.00
_cell.angle_gamma   90.00
#
_symmetry.space_group_name_H-M   'P 1'
#
loop_
_entity.id
_entity.type
_entity.pdbx_description
1 polymer ?
#
loop_
_entity_poly.entity_id
_entity_poly.type
_entity_poly.pdbx_seq_one_letter_code
_entity_poly.pdbx_strand_id
1 'polypeptide(L)'
;MSPEEVTTLLNVVETTFAALAAENAWLNKFIVQSCYVFDGEQGELSDAYICAIDGRMPQTQVTDAFLDEVKTEARKEGAYFVANRMLAAWEAGFIDDTAKNAADIARMIITSTEFMANAPEGDFDRSFSDGVLEDIAAQLRKGASL
;
A
#
# COMPACT_ATOMS: atom_id res chain seq x y z
N MET A 1 -15.07 -6.39 -21.70
CA MET A 1 -14.53 -5.04 -21.83
C MET A 1 -14.88 -4.51 -23.21
N SER A 2 -15.53 -3.36 -23.30
CA SER A 2 -15.94 -2.73 -24.55
C SER A 2 -14.73 -2.03 -25.23
N PRO A 3 -14.77 -1.77 -26.55
CA PRO A 3 -13.75 -0.97 -27.23
C PRO A 3 -13.55 0.43 -26.61
N GLU A 4 -14.61 1.01 -26.06
CA GLU A 4 -14.58 2.32 -25.38
C GLU A 4 -13.85 2.26 -24.04
N GLU A 5 -14.08 1.19 -23.26
CA GLU A 5 -13.35 0.94 -22.01
C GLU A 5 -11.85 0.75 -22.27
N VAL A 6 -11.48 -0.01 -23.29
CA VAL A 6 -10.06 -0.21 -23.68
C VAL A 6 -9.41 1.11 -24.07
N THR A 7 -10.09 1.94 -24.86
CA THR A 7 -9.56 3.24 -25.30
C THR A 7 -9.36 4.18 -24.11
N THR A 8 -10.31 4.18 -23.17
CA THR A 8 -10.22 4.99 -21.95
C THR A 8 -9.04 4.58 -21.09
N LEU A 9 -8.86 3.27 -20.87
CA LEU A 9 -7.72 2.74 -20.10
C LEU A 9 -6.39 3.06 -20.77
N LEU A 10 -6.30 2.93 -22.10
CA LEU A 10 -5.09 3.26 -22.83
C LEU A 10 -4.70 4.74 -22.65
N ASN A 11 -5.67 5.66 -22.76
CA ASN A 11 -5.42 7.09 -22.57
C ASN A 11 -4.92 7.41 -21.15
N VAL A 12 -5.47 6.74 -20.12
CA VAL A 12 -5.01 6.89 -18.74
C VAL A 12 -3.56 6.45 -18.62
N VAL A 13 -3.22 5.27 -19.12
CA VAL A 13 -1.85 4.73 -19.07
C VAL A 13 -0.86 5.65 -19.79
N GLU A 14 -1.19 6.08 -21.01
CA GLU A 14 -0.32 6.97 -21.79
C GLU A 14 -0.09 8.31 -21.07
N THR A 15 -1.12 8.88 -20.46
CA THR A 15 -1.03 10.15 -19.73
C THR A 15 -0.16 10.01 -18.48
N THR A 16 -0.37 8.95 -17.68
CA THR A 16 0.43 8.69 -16.48
C THR A 16 1.90 8.44 -16.84
N PHE A 17 2.17 7.66 -17.89
CA PHE A 17 3.54 7.40 -18.34
C PHE A 17 4.23 8.64 -18.89
N ALA A 18 3.52 9.49 -19.63
CA ALA A 18 4.07 10.76 -20.09
C ALA A 18 4.45 11.67 -18.90
N ALA A 19 3.61 11.73 -17.86
CA ALA A 19 3.89 12.52 -16.66
C ALA A 19 5.10 11.97 -15.89
N LEU A 20 5.18 10.65 -15.68
CA LEU A 20 6.33 9.99 -15.03
C LEU A 20 7.62 10.18 -15.84
N ALA A 21 7.55 10.12 -17.16
CA ALA A 21 8.71 10.36 -18.03
C ALA A 21 9.19 11.82 -17.94
N ALA A 22 8.26 12.79 -17.86
CA ALA A 22 8.60 14.19 -17.69
C ALA A 22 9.26 14.46 -16.32
N GLU A 23 8.73 13.89 -15.24
CA GLU A 23 9.33 13.96 -13.90
C GLU A 23 10.75 13.36 -13.89
N ASN A 24 10.93 12.17 -14.48
CA ASN A 24 12.24 11.53 -14.64
C ASN A 24 13.23 12.38 -15.46
N ALA A 25 12.77 13.02 -16.53
CA ALA A 25 13.61 13.90 -17.34
C ALA A 25 14.08 15.12 -16.52
N TRP A 26 13.22 15.63 -15.63
CA TRP A 26 13.57 16.73 -14.75
C TRP A 26 14.53 16.32 -13.64
N LEU A 27 14.33 15.15 -13.02
CA LEU A 27 15.26 14.56 -12.05
C LEU A 27 16.66 14.36 -12.67
N ASN A 28 16.74 13.82 -13.87
CA ASN A 28 18.01 13.66 -14.58
C ASN A 28 18.72 15.01 -14.80
N LYS A 29 17.99 16.06 -15.17
CA LYS A 29 18.56 17.42 -15.29
C LYS A 29 19.08 17.93 -13.96
N PHE A 30 18.30 17.75 -12.88
CA PHE A 30 18.73 18.14 -11.54
C PHE A 30 20.01 17.43 -11.10
N ILE A 31 20.09 16.11 -11.33
CA ILE A 31 21.30 15.32 -11.02
C ILE A 31 22.53 15.89 -11.74
N VAL A 32 22.40 16.19 -13.03
CA VAL A 32 23.53 16.69 -13.83
C VAL A 32 23.93 18.13 -13.46
N GLN A 33 22.97 18.99 -13.14
CA GLN A 33 23.20 20.44 -13.03
C GLN A 33 23.34 20.94 -11.58
N SER A 34 22.80 20.19 -10.62
CA SER A 34 22.59 20.68 -9.25
C SER A 34 22.99 19.68 -8.17
N CYS A 35 23.17 18.39 -8.48
CA CYS A 35 23.74 17.43 -7.55
C CYS A 35 25.26 17.34 -7.71
N TYR A 36 25.98 17.65 -6.64
CA TYR A 36 27.43 17.47 -6.56
C TYR A 36 27.74 16.31 -5.62
N VAL A 37 28.46 15.32 -6.11
CA VAL A 37 28.97 14.23 -5.26
C VAL A 37 30.31 14.68 -4.70
N PHE A 38 30.42 14.74 -3.37
CA PHE A 38 31.70 15.00 -2.69
C PHE A 38 32.49 13.69 -2.60
N ASP A 39 33.65 13.65 -3.24
CA ASP A 39 34.61 12.54 -3.20
C ASP A 39 35.80 12.94 -2.31
N GLY A 40 35.58 12.96 -1.00
CA GLY A 40 36.57 13.32 0.01
C GLY A 40 36.27 12.67 1.36
N GLU A 41 37.19 12.75 2.33
CA GLU A 41 37.01 12.15 3.65
C GLU A 41 35.90 12.88 4.45
N GLN A 42 35.05 12.13 5.16
CA GLN A 42 33.89 12.67 5.89
C GLN A 42 34.22 13.81 6.88
N GLY A 43 35.47 13.89 7.35
CA GLY A 43 35.94 14.95 8.26
C GLY A 43 36.10 16.33 7.60
N GLU A 44 36.06 16.42 6.27
CA GLU A 44 36.13 17.68 5.51
C GLU A 44 34.74 18.24 5.13
N LEU A 45 33.67 17.51 5.46
CA LEU A 45 32.29 17.96 5.23
C LEU A 45 31.88 18.99 6.29
N SER A 46 31.59 20.21 5.86
CA SER A 46 31.04 21.25 6.74
C SER A 46 29.64 20.87 7.23
N ASP A 47 29.38 21.21 8.49
CA ASP A 47 28.07 21.25 9.17
C ASP A 47 27.02 22.17 8.50
N ALA A 48 27.39 22.90 7.45
CA ALA A 48 26.49 23.72 6.62
C ALA A 48 25.68 22.92 5.58
N TYR A 49 25.80 21.58 5.55
CA TYR A 49 24.99 20.75 4.66
C TYR A 49 23.52 20.75 5.11
N ILE A 50 22.65 21.37 4.31
CA ILE A 50 21.20 21.31 4.48
C ILE A 50 20.66 19.99 3.93
N CYS A 51 19.59 19.46 4.52
CA CYS A 51 18.89 18.30 3.98
C CYS A 51 18.51 18.58 2.51
N ALA A 52 18.59 17.60 1.62
CA ALA A 52 18.25 17.78 0.20
C ALA A 52 16.84 18.38 -0.01
N ILE A 53 15.91 18.04 0.89
CA ILE A 53 14.56 18.61 0.93
C ILE A 53 14.61 20.12 1.19
N ASP A 54 15.34 20.56 2.21
CA ASP A 54 15.56 21.97 2.53
C ASP A 54 16.39 22.69 1.45
N GLY A 55 17.21 21.92 0.74
CA GLY A 55 18.03 22.31 -0.40
C GLY A 55 17.29 22.43 -1.73
N ARG A 56 15.96 22.46 -1.72
CA ARG A 56 15.10 22.61 -2.92
C ARG A 56 15.23 21.44 -3.90
N MET A 57 15.50 20.23 -3.42
CA MET A 57 15.45 19.05 -4.27
C MET A 57 14.06 18.91 -4.92
N PRO A 58 14.01 18.55 -6.21
CA PRO A 58 12.83 18.02 -6.86
C PRO A 58 11.92 17.18 -5.98
N GLN A 59 10.66 17.56 -5.88
CA GLN A 59 9.62 16.66 -5.35
C GLN A 59 9.18 15.70 -6.46
N THR A 60 8.80 14.48 -6.09
CA THR A 60 8.41 13.40 -7.02
C THR A 60 6.92 13.11 -6.93
N GLN A 61 6.10 14.15 -7.04
CA GLN A 61 4.66 14.07 -6.80
C GLN A 61 3.94 13.11 -7.76
N VAL A 62 4.42 12.99 -9.00
CA VAL A 62 3.83 12.07 -9.99
C VAL A 62 4.16 10.63 -9.59
N THR A 63 5.40 10.37 -9.19
CA THR A 63 5.80 9.06 -8.67
C THR A 63 5.03 8.71 -7.39
N ASP A 64 4.86 9.66 -6.46
CA ASP A 64 4.13 9.44 -5.21
C ASP A 64 2.67 9.08 -5.49
N ALA A 65 1.99 9.85 -6.35
CA ALA A 65 0.61 9.57 -6.76
C ALA A 65 0.47 8.20 -7.44
N PHE A 66 1.41 7.84 -8.33
CA PHE A 66 1.43 6.53 -8.97
C PHE A 66 1.63 5.40 -7.96
N LEU A 67 2.55 5.56 -7.00
CA LEU A 67 2.78 4.57 -5.95
C LEU A 67 1.58 4.40 -5.03
N ASP A 68 0.86 5.48 -4.72
CA ASP A 68 -0.35 5.43 -3.90
C ASP A 68 -1.50 4.70 -4.62
N GLU A 69 -1.64 4.89 -5.93
CA GLU A 69 -2.58 4.12 -6.76
C GLU A 69 -2.22 2.63 -6.76
N VAL A 70 -0.95 2.29 -7.04
CA VAL A 70 -0.46 0.90 -7.04
C VAL A 70 -0.66 0.24 -5.68
N LYS A 71 -0.33 0.93 -4.58
CA LYS A 71 -0.56 0.44 -3.22
C LYS A 71 -2.04 0.22 -2.95
N THR A 72 -2.90 1.13 -3.41
CA THR A 72 -4.36 1.01 -3.24
C THR A 72 -4.87 -0.25 -3.92
N GLU A 73 -4.51 -0.49 -5.19
CA GLU A 73 -4.92 -1.71 -5.89
C GLU A 73 -4.34 -2.97 -5.25
N ALA A 74 -3.06 -2.97 -4.86
CA ALA A 74 -2.44 -4.10 -4.15
C ALA A 74 -3.14 -4.42 -2.81
N ARG A 75 -3.61 -3.41 -2.07
CA ARG A 75 -4.38 -3.60 -0.84
C ARG A 75 -5.74 -4.24 -1.12
N LYS A 76 -6.43 -3.84 -2.19
CA LYS A 76 -7.70 -4.46 -2.61
C LYS A 76 -7.50 -5.93 -2.98
N GLU A 77 -6.48 -6.22 -3.78
CA GLU A 77 -6.11 -7.60 -4.14
C GLU A 77 -5.77 -8.44 -2.90
N GLY A 78 -5.07 -7.86 -1.92
CA GLY A 78 -4.81 -8.48 -0.63
C GLY A 78 -6.09 -8.84 0.13
N ALA A 79 -7.07 -7.94 0.19
CA ALA A 79 -8.37 -8.22 0.82
C ALA A 79 -9.13 -9.35 0.09
N TYR A 80 -9.12 -9.35 -1.24
CA TYR A 80 -9.72 -10.44 -2.02
C TYR A 80 -9.01 -11.77 -1.75
N PHE A 81 -7.69 -11.77 -1.68
CA PHE A 81 -6.91 -12.96 -1.32
C PHE A 81 -7.32 -13.50 0.06
N VAL A 82 -7.44 -12.64 1.07
CA VAL A 82 -7.85 -13.03 2.43
C VAL A 82 -9.27 -13.59 2.45
N ALA A 83 -10.23 -12.91 1.80
CA ALA A 83 -11.61 -13.40 1.69
C ALA A 83 -11.67 -14.79 1.03
N ASN A 84 -10.89 -14.98 -0.05
CA ASN A 84 -10.80 -16.26 -0.75
C ASN A 84 -10.16 -17.36 0.11
N ARG A 85 -9.14 -17.05 0.92
CA ARG A 85 -8.54 -18.02 1.85
C ARG A 85 -9.47 -18.37 3.00
N MET A 86 -10.18 -17.38 3.54
CA MET A 86 -11.16 -17.58 4.60
C MET A 86 -12.32 -18.49 4.14
N LEU A 87 -12.89 -18.23 2.96
CA LEU A 87 -13.94 -19.10 2.40
C LEU A 87 -13.43 -20.52 2.08
N ALA A 88 -12.21 -20.65 1.58
CA ALA A 88 -11.60 -21.97 1.35
C ALA A 88 -11.37 -22.74 2.67
N ALA A 89 -11.00 -22.06 3.74
CA ALA A 89 -10.85 -22.67 5.06
C ALA A 89 -12.20 -23.15 5.62
N TRP A 90 -13.29 -22.40 5.40
CA TRP A 90 -14.65 -22.84 5.70
C TRP A 90 -15.07 -24.06 4.87
N GLU A 91 -14.88 -24.02 3.55
CA GLU A 91 -15.22 -25.15 2.65
C GLU A 91 -14.47 -26.44 3.02
N ALA A 92 -13.22 -26.31 3.47
CA ALA A 92 -12.40 -27.43 3.92
C ALA A 92 -12.70 -27.90 5.37
N GLY A 93 -13.61 -27.23 6.09
CA GLY A 93 -14.01 -27.59 7.46
C GLY A 93 -13.03 -27.16 8.56
N PHE A 94 -12.07 -26.27 8.28
CA PHE A 94 -11.20 -25.69 9.31
C PHE A 94 -11.90 -24.60 10.13
N ILE A 95 -12.91 -23.94 9.54
CA ILE A 95 -13.78 -22.98 10.21
C ILE A 95 -15.14 -23.66 10.41
N ASP A 96 -15.47 -23.97 11.66
CA ASP A 96 -16.76 -24.54 12.06
C ASP A 96 -17.78 -23.43 12.31
N ASP A 97 -18.37 -22.92 11.23
CA ASP A 97 -19.41 -21.89 11.27
C ASP A 97 -20.45 -22.11 10.15
N THR A 98 -21.57 -21.39 10.22
CA THR A 98 -22.63 -21.44 9.22
C THR A 98 -22.19 -20.82 7.89
N ALA A 99 -22.73 -21.33 6.79
CA ALA A 99 -22.51 -20.75 5.46
C ALA A 99 -22.89 -19.26 5.39
N LYS A 100 -23.92 -18.86 6.17
CA LYS A 100 -24.34 -17.45 6.27
C LYS A 100 -23.24 -16.59 6.88
N ASN A 101 -22.72 -16.97 8.05
CA ASN A 101 -21.67 -16.22 8.73
C ASN A 101 -20.38 -16.17 7.89
N ALA A 102 -20.00 -17.30 7.28
CA ALA A 102 -18.86 -17.34 6.37
C ALA A 102 -19.01 -16.33 5.21
N ALA A 103 -20.19 -16.30 4.59
CA ALA A 103 -20.48 -15.38 3.50
C ALA A 103 -20.57 -13.91 3.95
N ASP A 104 -21.13 -13.64 5.13
CA ASP A 104 -21.23 -12.29 5.70
C ASP A 104 -19.83 -11.72 6.00
N ILE A 105 -18.93 -12.51 6.60
CA ILE A 105 -17.54 -12.09 6.85
C ILE A 105 -16.79 -11.87 5.54
N ALA A 106 -16.89 -12.79 4.57
CA ALA A 106 -16.22 -12.62 3.28
C ALA A 106 -16.72 -11.37 2.53
N ARG A 107 -18.04 -11.11 2.54
CA ARG A 107 -18.59 -9.86 2.00
C ARG A 107 -18.06 -8.64 2.74
N MET A 108 -17.98 -8.67 4.07
CA MET A 108 -17.43 -7.57 4.85
C MET A 108 -15.98 -7.26 4.45
N ILE A 109 -15.14 -8.29 4.26
CA ILE A 109 -13.75 -8.12 3.80
C ILE A 109 -13.69 -7.55 2.37
N ILE A 110 -14.56 -8.00 1.47
CA ILE A 110 -14.58 -7.49 0.09
C ILE A 110 -15.07 -6.04 0.07
N THR A 111 -16.16 -5.73 0.76
CA THR A 111 -16.74 -4.38 0.82
C THR A 111 -15.83 -3.40 1.56
N SER A 112 -14.96 -3.84 2.48
CA SER A 112 -13.99 -2.94 3.11
C SER A 112 -13.03 -2.27 2.11
N THR A 113 -12.83 -2.88 0.93
CA THR A 113 -12.02 -2.28 -0.16
C THR A 113 -12.58 -0.95 -0.67
N GLU A 114 -13.88 -0.70 -0.50
CA GLU A 114 -14.54 0.56 -0.88
C GLU A 114 -14.17 1.72 0.05
N PHE A 115 -13.67 1.42 1.25
CA PHE A 115 -13.35 2.41 2.29
C PHE A 115 -11.84 2.64 2.48
N MET A 116 -10.99 1.89 1.78
CA MET A 116 -9.52 1.93 1.97
C MET A 116 -8.88 3.29 1.72
N ALA A 117 -9.46 4.12 0.85
CA ALA A 117 -8.95 5.47 0.57
C ALA A 117 -8.99 6.40 1.80
N ASN A 118 -9.87 6.13 2.75
CA ASN A 118 -10.04 6.90 3.99
C ASN A 118 -9.74 6.06 5.24
N ALA A 119 -8.99 4.97 5.09
CA ALA A 119 -8.65 4.11 6.21
C ALA A 119 -7.83 4.88 7.27
N PRO A 120 -8.14 4.72 8.57
CA PRO A 120 -7.32 5.25 9.65
C PRO A 120 -5.85 4.87 9.56
N GLU A 121 -5.00 5.69 10.14
CA GLU A 121 -3.58 5.35 10.32
C GLU A 121 -3.47 4.10 11.19
N GLY A 122 -2.74 3.09 10.70
CA GLY A 122 -2.55 1.79 11.37
C GLY A 122 -3.40 0.63 10.83
N ASP A 123 -4.46 0.90 10.05
CA ASP A 123 -5.33 -0.15 9.47
C ASP A 123 -4.61 -1.06 8.46
N PHE A 124 -3.42 -0.66 8.01
CA PHE A 124 -2.57 -1.44 7.10
C PHE A 124 -1.38 -2.12 7.80
N ASP A 125 -1.29 -2.05 9.12
CA ASP A 125 -0.32 -2.81 9.91
C ASP A 125 -1.01 -3.91 10.74
N ARG A 126 -0.19 -4.70 11.44
CA ARG A 126 -0.64 -5.90 12.15
C ARG A 126 -1.00 -5.66 13.63
N SER A 127 -0.82 -4.45 14.14
CA SER A 127 -0.90 -4.14 15.58
C SER A 127 -2.24 -4.52 16.19
N PHE A 128 -3.35 -4.17 15.55
CA PHE A 128 -4.69 -4.54 16.01
C PHE A 128 -4.87 -6.06 16.05
N SER A 129 -4.53 -6.74 14.96
CA SER A 129 -4.69 -8.20 14.87
C SER A 129 -3.82 -8.94 15.88
N ASP A 130 -2.57 -8.51 16.06
CA ASP A 130 -1.65 -9.10 17.03
C ASP A 130 -2.20 -8.95 18.46
N GLY A 131 -2.71 -7.77 18.81
CA GLY A 131 -3.33 -7.52 20.13
C GLY A 131 -4.53 -8.44 20.38
N VAL A 132 -5.44 -8.57 19.40
CA VAL A 132 -6.61 -9.47 19.51
C VAL A 132 -6.17 -10.93 19.66
N LEU A 133 -5.16 -11.37 18.91
CA LEU A 133 -4.63 -12.73 18.99
C LEU A 133 -3.96 -13.02 20.35
N GLU A 134 -3.24 -12.04 20.91
CA GLU A 134 -2.67 -12.13 22.25
C GLU A 134 -3.75 -12.27 23.33
N ASP A 135 -4.84 -11.49 23.22
CA ASP A 135 -5.98 -11.56 24.12
C ASP A 135 -6.68 -12.92 24.06
N ILE A 136 -6.93 -13.45 22.85
CA ILE A 136 -7.48 -14.79 22.66
C ILE A 136 -6.57 -15.84 23.30
N ALA A 137 -5.25 -15.77 23.05
CA ALA A 137 -4.29 -16.69 23.66
C ALA A 137 -4.29 -16.60 25.19
N ALA A 138 -4.46 -15.41 25.77
CA ALA A 138 -4.57 -15.21 27.20
C ALA A 138 -5.86 -15.80 27.80
N GLN A 139 -6.99 -15.71 27.09
CA GLN A 139 -8.27 -16.32 27.50
C GLN A 139 -8.18 -17.85 27.51
N LEU A 140 -7.59 -18.44 26.46
CA LEU A 140 -7.39 -19.89 26.36
C LEU A 140 -6.50 -20.43 27.49
N ARG A 141 -5.45 -19.72 27.89
CA ARG A 141 -4.59 -20.10 29.04
C ARG A 141 -5.34 -20.12 30.37
N LYS A 142 -6.40 -19.30 30.51
CA LYS A 142 -7.23 -19.23 31.72
C LYS A 142 -8.37 -20.27 31.74
N GLY A 143 -8.47 -21.12 30.72
CA GLY A 143 -9.49 -22.16 30.63
C GLY A 143 -10.89 -21.63 30.30
N ALA A 144 -11.01 -20.41 29.76
CA ALA A 144 -12.28 -19.92 29.23
C ALA A 144 -12.63 -20.68 27.94
N SER A 145 -13.88 -21.15 27.82
CA SER A 145 -14.42 -21.57 26.52
C SER A 145 -14.73 -20.31 25.71
N LEU A 146 -14.16 -20.22 24.50
CA LEU A 146 -14.51 -19.21 23.50
C LEU A 146 -15.92 -19.45 22.95
#